data_AF-A0A958PZ59-F1
#
_entry.id   AF-A0A958PZ59-F1
#
_cell.length_a   1.000
_cell.length_b   1.000
_cell.length_c   1.000
_cell.angle_alpha   90.00
_cell.angle_beta   90.00
_cell.angle_gamma   90.00
#
_symmetry.space_group_name_H-M   'P 1'
#
loop_
_entity.id
_entity.type
_entity.pdbx_description
1 polymer ?
#
loop_
_entity_poly.entity_id
_entity_poly.type
_entity_poly.pdbx_seq_one_letter_code
_entity_poly.pdbx_strand_id
1 'polypeptide(L)'
;SIAAGSSSTTILMSNADPAATPACVYGSQAATLAAFQTYRTENGGTAKLYLYNPNTGLGEYVEHTGEIDTGTTLGLEISSHSFTNDYGQETSAVYVLQEWHYTLELSPDPSGILTVVENEDDANPLRVMYGIQDIQIEVELEDGTVQSTFGAGDLWSQIAAVQVTLSGSETVKGTTVTNSLVSRFYPRNVLSL
;
A
#
# COMPACT_ATOMS: atom_id res chain seq x y z
N SER A 1 15.53 18.22 1.88
CA SER A 1 14.53 17.86 2.90
C SER A 1 13.21 18.53 2.57
N ILE A 2 12.11 17.93 2.99
CA ILE A 2 10.74 18.47 2.88
C ILE A 2 10.25 18.72 4.31
N ALA A 3 9.70 19.90 4.56
CA ALA A 3 9.21 20.28 5.88
C ALA A 3 7.69 20.17 5.95
N ALA A 4 7.15 19.81 7.12
CA ALA A 4 5.71 19.86 7.38
C ALA A 4 5.16 21.28 7.12
N GLY A 5 4.00 21.36 6.48
CA GLY A 5 3.35 22.61 6.08
C GLY A 5 3.94 23.26 4.82
N SER A 6 4.97 22.68 4.20
CA SER A 6 5.48 23.13 2.91
C SER A 6 4.70 22.52 1.74
N SER A 7 4.76 23.16 0.58
CA SER A 7 4.28 22.58 -0.67
C SER A 7 5.43 22.39 -1.65
N SER A 8 5.42 21.27 -2.39
CA SER A 8 6.40 20.98 -3.42
C SER A 8 5.75 20.29 -4.61
N THR A 9 6.39 20.42 -5.78
CA THR A 9 6.11 19.65 -6.99
C THR A 9 7.24 18.66 -7.30
N THR A 10 8.23 18.54 -6.40
CA THR A 10 9.41 17.70 -6.63
C THR A 10 9.89 17.05 -5.34
N ILE A 11 10.42 15.83 -5.47
CA ILE A 11 11.13 15.09 -4.43
C ILE A 11 12.53 14.82 -4.97
N LEU A 12 13.53 15.45 -4.36
CA LEU A 12 14.93 15.22 -4.73
C LEU A 12 15.40 13.90 -4.12
N MET A 13 16.02 13.06 -4.95
CA MET A 13 16.65 11.84 -4.50
C MET A 13 18.06 12.18 -3.99
N SER A 14 18.40 11.70 -2.80
CA SER A 14 19.73 11.94 -2.23
C SER A 14 20.77 11.07 -2.91
N ASN A 15 21.94 11.67 -3.19
CA ASN A 15 23.13 10.90 -3.49
C ASN A 15 23.49 10.04 -2.29
N ALA A 16 23.30 8.71 -2.41
CA ALA A 16 23.57 7.77 -1.34
C ALA A 16 24.93 8.06 -0.69
N ASP A 17 24.93 8.53 0.56
CA ASP A 17 26.11 8.42 1.41
C ASP A 17 26.32 6.92 1.67
N PRO A 18 27.43 6.31 1.22
CA PRO A 18 27.71 4.90 1.50
C PRO A 18 27.78 4.57 3.00
N ALA A 19 27.82 5.58 3.89
CA ALA A 19 27.75 5.41 5.34
C ALA A 19 26.33 5.56 5.94
N ALA A 20 25.36 6.11 5.21
CA ALA A 20 23.98 6.18 5.67
C ALA A 20 23.31 4.82 5.42
N THR A 21 22.85 4.13 6.47
CA THR A 21 22.00 2.92 6.34
C THR A 21 20.63 3.31 5.82
N PRO A 22 20.30 3.10 4.52
CA PRO A 22 18.97 3.37 4.03
C PRO A 22 18.12 2.13 4.32
N ALA A 23 16.93 2.32 4.88
CA ALA A 23 15.88 1.31 4.79
C ALA A 23 15.52 1.17 3.30
N CYS A 24 16.08 0.16 2.65
CA CYS A 24 15.80 -0.26 1.26
C CYS A 24 16.19 0.73 0.14
N VAL A 25 17.48 0.86 -0.17
CA VAL A 25 17.92 1.26 -1.53
C VAL A 25 19.06 0.34 -1.99
N TYR A 26 18.73 -0.65 -2.82
CA TYR A 26 19.71 -1.59 -3.40
C TYR A 26 19.92 -1.36 -4.90
N GLY A 27 20.26 -0.14 -5.31
CA GLY A 27 20.58 0.21 -6.70
C GLY A 27 21.29 1.56 -6.83
N SER A 28 21.94 1.79 -7.97
CA SER A 28 22.36 3.15 -8.32
C SER A 28 21.11 4.03 -8.49
N GLN A 29 21.14 5.29 -8.06
CA GLN A 29 19.96 6.17 -8.16
C GLN A 29 19.40 6.26 -9.59
N ALA A 30 20.24 6.17 -10.61
CA ALA A 30 19.79 6.12 -12.00
C ALA A 30 18.96 4.84 -12.30
N ALA A 31 19.39 3.68 -11.78
CA ALA A 31 18.60 2.45 -11.88
C ALA A 31 17.30 2.54 -11.07
N THR A 32 17.33 3.19 -9.90
CA THR A 32 16.14 3.44 -9.08
C THR A 32 15.16 4.38 -9.78
N LEU A 33 15.65 5.49 -10.36
CA LEU A 33 14.84 6.44 -11.10
C LEU A 33 14.19 5.78 -12.32
N ALA A 34 14.94 4.95 -13.05
CA ALA A 34 14.41 4.16 -14.17
C ALA A 34 13.31 3.18 -13.74
N ALA A 35 13.37 2.62 -12.53
CA ALA A 35 12.33 1.75 -12.00
C ALA A 35 11.03 2.52 -11.70
N PHE A 36 11.12 3.70 -11.09
CA PHE A 36 9.97 4.60 -10.91
C PHE A 36 9.36 5.00 -12.25
N GLN A 37 10.20 5.39 -13.22
CA GLN A 37 9.76 5.74 -14.58
C GLN A 37 9.02 4.59 -15.27
N THR A 38 9.57 3.38 -15.18
CA THR A 38 8.96 2.19 -15.78
C THR A 38 7.59 1.94 -15.17
N TYR A 39 7.52 1.90 -13.83
CA TYR A 39 6.26 1.69 -13.12
C TYR A 39 5.22 2.75 -13.48
N ARG A 40 5.60 4.03 -13.47
CA ARG A 40 4.71 5.14 -13.84
C ARG A 40 4.18 5.00 -15.27
N THR A 41 5.06 4.64 -16.21
CA THR A 41 4.69 4.48 -17.62
C THR A 41 3.73 3.30 -17.82
N GLU A 42 3.97 2.18 -17.13
CA GLU A 42 3.10 1.00 -17.15
C GLU A 42 1.72 1.29 -16.53
N ASN A 43 1.62 2.24 -15.61
CA ASN A 43 0.38 2.63 -14.92
C ASN A 43 -0.30 3.88 -15.53
N GLY A 44 -0.08 4.14 -16.82
CA GLY A 44 -0.82 5.18 -17.54
C GLY A 44 -0.25 6.60 -17.43
N GLY A 45 1.00 6.74 -16.97
CA GLY A 45 1.73 8.00 -16.97
C GLY A 45 1.77 8.72 -15.62
N THR A 46 1.03 8.25 -14.63
CA THR A 46 1.14 8.67 -13.22
C THR A 46 1.26 7.46 -12.31
N ALA A 47 1.77 7.66 -11.09
CA ALA A 47 1.88 6.62 -10.08
C ALA A 47 1.69 7.22 -8.68
N LYS A 48 1.02 6.50 -7.78
CA LYS A 48 0.98 6.88 -6.37
C LYS A 48 2.25 6.38 -5.68
N LEU A 49 2.94 7.27 -4.98
CA LEU A 49 4.11 6.95 -4.16
C LEU A 49 3.79 7.21 -2.69
N TYR A 50 4.42 6.44 -1.80
CA TYR A 50 4.33 6.64 -0.37
C TYR A 50 5.67 7.14 0.16
N LEU A 51 5.68 8.33 0.78
CA LEU A 51 6.84 8.85 1.48
C LEU A 51 6.75 8.43 2.94
N TYR A 52 7.84 7.90 3.48
CA TYR A 52 7.89 7.40 4.84
C TYR A 52 9.06 7.97 5.61
N ASN A 53 8.80 8.46 6.82
CA ASN A 53 9.81 8.86 7.78
C ASN A 53 9.96 7.77 8.86
N PRO A 54 10.99 6.92 8.80
CA PRO A 54 11.23 5.86 9.78
C PRO A 54 11.49 6.36 11.20
N ASN A 55 11.92 7.62 11.39
CA ASN A 55 12.16 8.16 12.72
C ASN A 55 10.87 8.49 13.47
N THR A 56 9.81 8.84 12.75
CA THR A 56 8.50 9.18 13.33
C THR A 56 7.45 8.11 13.10
N GLY A 57 7.68 7.19 12.16
CA GLY A 57 6.72 6.18 11.73
C GLY A 57 5.56 6.76 10.91
N LEU A 58 5.67 8.01 10.46
CA LEU A 58 4.64 8.70 9.69
C LEU A 58 4.98 8.73 8.21
N GLY A 59 3.94 8.79 7.38
CA GLY A 59 4.09 8.93 5.95
C GLY A 59 2.83 9.42 5.29
N GLU A 60 2.92 9.75 4.01
CA GLU A 60 1.80 10.22 3.21
C GLU A 60 1.97 9.86 1.73
N TYR A 61 0.85 9.75 1.03
CA TYR A 61 0.85 9.49 -0.41
C TYR A 61 1.00 10.78 -1.22
N VAL A 62 1.71 10.67 -2.34
CA VAL A 62 1.83 11.72 -3.37
C VAL A 62 1.60 11.13 -4.76
N GLU A 63 1.15 11.95 -5.70
CA GLU A 63 1.03 11.55 -7.10
C GLU A 63 2.30 11.93 -7.87
N HIS A 64 3.03 10.93 -8.36
CA HIS A 64 4.21 11.08 -9.19
C HIS A 64 3.85 11.14 -10.67
N THR A 65 4.37 12.17 -11.34
CA THR A 65 3.96 12.58 -12.69
C THR A 65 5.13 12.58 -13.70
N GLY A 66 6.37 12.59 -13.23
CA GLY A 66 7.55 12.63 -14.08
C GLY A 66 8.86 12.53 -13.31
N GLU A 67 9.99 12.55 -14.01
CA GLU A 67 11.32 12.39 -13.43
C GLU A 67 12.21 13.58 -13.76
N ILE A 68 13.08 13.94 -12.83
CA ILE A 68 14.15 14.92 -13.03
C ILE A 68 15.46 14.16 -13.19
N ASP A 69 16.12 14.35 -14.32
CA ASP A 69 17.50 13.93 -14.52
C ASP A 69 18.27 15.05 -15.25
N THR A 70 19.15 15.74 -14.51
CA THR A 70 20.04 16.76 -15.08
C THR A 70 21.48 16.26 -15.21
N GLY A 71 21.74 14.98 -14.98
CA GLY A 71 23.08 14.39 -14.86
C GLY A 71 23.80 14.69 -13.54
N THR A 72 23.37 15.71 -12.79
CA THR A 72 23.89 16.05 -11.44
C THR A 72 22.82 16.00 -10.36
N THR A 73 21.55 16.07 -10.75
CA THR A 73 20.40 16.03 -9.86
C THR A 73 19.42 14.99 -10.37
N LEU A 74 19.01 14.09 -9.48
CA LEU A 74 17.95 13.12 -9.73
C LEU A 74 16.77 13.40 -8.81
N GLY A 75 15.57 13.23 -9.31
CA GLY A 75 14.36 13.49 -8.53
C GLY A 75 13.10 12.97 -9.20
N LEU A 76 12.01 13.00 -8.44
CA LEU A 76 10.67 12.65 -8.88
C LEU A 76 9.84 13.93 -8.94
N GLU A 77 9.26 14.23 -10.09
CA GLU A 77 8.20 15.22 -10.23
C GLU A 77 6.91 14.63 -9.67
N ILE A 78 6.19 15.45 -8.90
CA ILE A 78 4.91 15.13 -8.29
C ILE A 78 3.89 16.23 -8.59
N SER A 79 2.61 15.88 -8.58
CA SER A 79 1.53 16.87 -8.48
C SER A 79 1.74 17.73 -7.23
N SER A 80 1.36 19.02 -7.32
CA SER A 80 1.53 19.95 -6.21
C SER A 80 0.89 19.40 -4.93
N HIS A 81 1.74 19.10 -3.95
CA HIS A 81 1.32 18.45 -2.70
C HIS A 81 1.70 19.29 -1.50
N SER A 82 0.79 19.39 -0.52
CA SER A 82 1.04 20.06 0.76
C SER A 82 1.38 19.02 1.80
N PHE A 83 2.63 19.02 2.28
CA PHE A 83 3.13 18.00 3.17
C PHE A 83 2.64 18.20 4.59
N THR A 84 2.18 17.12 5.22
CA THR A 84 1.77 17.13 6.63
C THR A 84 2.89 16.70 7.57
N ASN A 85 3.88 15.96 7.07
CA ASN A 85 5.01 15.45 7.84
C ASN A 85 6.36 15.99 7.34
N ASP A 86 7.38 15.88 8.18
CA ASP A 86 8.77 16.18 7.81
C ASP A 86 9.44 14.96 7.15
N TYR A 87 10.16 15.19 6.06
CA TYR A 87 10.98 14.18 5.38
C TYR A 87 12.42 14.67 5.24
N GLY A 88 13.29 14.07 6.05
CA GLY A 88 14.72 14.36 6.03
C GLY A 88 15.38 13.80 4.77
N GLN A 89 16.40 14.49 4.29
CA GLN A 89 17.26 13.93 3.26
C GLN A 89 18.00 12.71 3.85
N GLU A 90 18.10 11.62 3.08
CA GLU A 90 18.76 10.35 3.48
C GLU A 90 18.12 9.58 4.64
N THR A 91 17.22 10.19 5.40
CA THR A 91 16.53 9.58 6.54
C THR A 91 15.08 9.23 6.25
N SER A 92 14.62 9.44 5.01
CA SER A 92 13.25 9.14 4.58
C SER A 92 13.29 8.25 3.33
N ALA A 93 12.27 7.41 3.18
CA ALA A 93 12.15 6.47 2.08
C ALA A 93 10.98 6.84 1.18
N VAL A 94 11.10 6.49 -0.10
CA VAL A 94 10.02 6.60 -1.08
C VAL A 94 9.72 5.20 -1.58
N TYR A 95 8.47 4.77 -1.44
CA TYR A 95 8.00 3.46 -1.86
C TYR A 95 6.95 3.58 -2.95
N VAL A 96 6.93 2.58 -3.82
CA VAL A 96 5.73 2.26 -4.60
C VAL A 96 4.93 1.29 -3.74
N LEU A 97 3.88 1.77 -3.10
CA LEU A 97 2.95 0.95 -2.33
C LEU A 97 1.58 0.98 -2.99
N GLN A 98 0.90 -0.16 -2.90
CA GLN A 98 -0.52 -0.26 -3.16
C GLN A 98 -1.23 -0.59 -1.85
N GLU A 99 -2.27 0.16 -1.54
CA GLU A 99 -3.11 -0.03 -0.37
C GLU A 99 -4.52 -0.36 -0.83
N TRP A 100 -5.07 -1.47 -0.34
CA TRP A 100 -6.40 -1.92 -0.72
C TRP A 100 -7.27 -2.02 0.54
N HIS A 101 -8.34 -1.22 0.59
CA HIS A 101 -9.33 -1.25 1.66
C HIS A 101 -10.57 -2.01 1.21
N TYR A 102 -10.77 -3.20 1.80
CA TYR A 102 -11.94 -4.03 1.53
C TYR A 102 -13.09 -3.66 2.44
N THR A 103 -14.26 -3.41 1.87
CA THR A 103 -15.50 -3.12 2.61
C THR A 103 -16.61 -4.07 2.16
N LEU A 104 -17.37 -4.62 3.11
CA LEU A 104 -18.55 -5.44 2.83
C LEU A 104 -19.81 -4.61 3.03
N GLU A 105 -20.50 -4.27 1.94
CA GLU A 105 -21.78 -3.59 1.96
C GLU A 105 -22.91 -4.62 1.98
N LEU A 106 -23.59 -4.76 3.11
CA LEU A 106 -24.76 -5.64 3.23
C LEU A 106 -26.02 -4.90 2.79
N SER A 107 -26.53 -5.22 1.60
CA SER A 107 -27.85 -4.78 1.10
C SER A 107 -28.83 -5.95 1.06
N PRO A 108 -30.14 -5.72 1.26
CA PRO A 108 -31.17 -6.74 1.03
C PRO A 108 -31.27 -7.18 -0.44
N ASP A 109 -30.85 -6.34 -1.40
CA ASP A 109 -30.79 -6.67 -2.84
C ASP A 109 -29.81 -5.71 -3.57
N PRO A 110 -28.72 -6.21 -4.20
CA PRO A 110 -28.24 -7.59 -4.19
C PRO A 110 -27.71 -7.99 -2.81
N SER A 111 -27.74 -9.29 -2.51
CA SER A 111 -27.04 -9.86 -1.34
C SER A 111 -25.58 -9.45 -1.37
N GLY A 112 -25.07 -9.03 -0.21
CA GLY A 112 -23.90 -8.17 0.01
C GLY A 112 -22.78 -8.09 -1.05
N ILE A 113 -22.26 -6.88 -1.20
CA ILE A 113 -21.25 -6.52 -2.19
C ILE A 113 -19.92 -6.31 -1.47
N LEU A 114 -18.90 -7.05 -1.88
CA LEU A 114 -17.52 -6.76 -1.48
C LEU A 114 -16.96 -5.70 -2.42
N THR A 115 -16.58 -4.56 -1.87
CA THR A 115 -15.93 -3.46 -2.57
C THR A 115 -14.47 -3.36 -2.13
N VAL A 116 -13.62 -2.85 -3.02
CA VAL A 116 -12.23 -2.48 -2.71
C VAL A 116 -12.03 -1.01 -3.09
N VAL A 117 -11.48 -0.24 -2.16
CA VAL A 117 -10.93 1.09 -2.43
C VAL A 117 -9.43 0.91 -2.59
N GLU A 118 -8.91 1.27 -3.75
CA GLU A 118 -7.48 1.20 -4.04
C GLU A 118 -6.85 2.57 -3.80
N ASN A 119 -5.81 2.61 -2.98
CA ASN A 119 -4.97 3.76 -2.70
C ASN A 119 -5.78 5.00 -2.30
N GLU A 120 -6.70 4.86 -1.34
CA GLU A 120 -7.58 5.94 -0.87
C GLU A 120 -8.46 6.59 -1.97
N ASP A 121 -8.64 5.96 -3.14
CA ASP A 121 -9.59 6.44 -4.16
C ASP A 121 -11.04 6.09 -3.78
N ASP A 122 -11.51 6.69 -2.69
CA ASP A 122 -12.88 6.52 -2.18
C ASP A 122 -13.94 7.00 -3.19
N ALA A 123 -13.55 7.76 -4.21
CA ALA A 123 -14.45 8.23 -5.26
C ALA A 123 -14.78 7.12 -6.28
N ASN A 124 -13.90 6.12 -6.46
CA ASN A 124 -14.06 5.06 -7.45
C ASN A 124 -13.86 3.65 -6.86
N PRO A 125 -14.66 3.22 -5.85
CA PRO A 125 -14.55 1.87 -5.30
C PRO A 125 -14.89 0.81 -6.36
N LEU A 126 -14.07 -0.23 -6.44
CA LEU A 126 -14.27 -1.36 -7.36
C LEU A 126 -15.15 -2.42 -6.70
N ARG A 127 -16.19 -2.86 -7.40
CA ARG A 127 -17.04 -3.99 -6.97
C ARG A 127 -16.41 -5.30 -7.43
N VAL A 128 -15.88 -6.07 -6.51
CA VAL A 128 -15.10 -7.29 -6.83
C VAL A 128 -15.90 -8.57 -6.70
N MET A 129 -16.91 -8.60 -5.81
CA MET A 129 -17.73 -9.80 -5.60
C MET A 129 -19.13 -9.44 -5.11
N TYR A 130 -20.11 -10.27 -5.48
CA TYR A 130 -21.51 -10.17 -5.06
C TYR A 130 -21.92 -11.43 -4.30
N GLY A 131 -22.98 -11.33 -3.49
CA GLY A 131 -23.50 -12.47 -2.75
C GLY A 131 -22.67 -12.84 -1.51
N ILE A 132 -21.78 -11.94 -1.09
CA ILE A 132 -20.97 -12.13 0.11
C ILE A 132 -21.79 -11.69 1.32
N GLN A 133 -21.83 -12.55 2.32
CA GLN A 133 -22.57 -12.33 3.56
C GLN A 133 -21.61 -12.11 4.74
N ASP A 134 -20.40 -12.65 4.66
CA ASP A 134 -19.41 -12.50 5.70
C ASP A 134 -17.99 -12.54 5.12
N ILE A 135 -17.11 -11.74 5.72
CA ILE A 135 -15.67 -11.74 5.48
C ILE A 135 -14.97 -11.80 6.84
N GLN A 136 -14.10 -12.80 7.00
CA GLN A 136 -13.28 -12.95 8.19
C GLN A 136 -11.82 -12.92 7.79
N ILE A 137 -11.04 -12.13 8.52
CA ILE A 137 -9.60 -12.03 8.34
C ILE A 137 -8.97 -12.44 9.67
N GLU A 138 -8.12 -13.45 9.61
CA GLU A 138 -7.36 -13.95 10.75
C GLU A 138 -5.88 -13.85 10.43
N VAL A 139 -5.11 -13.32 11.37
CA VAL A 139 -3.66 -13.20 11.28
C VAL A 139 -3.04 -14.26 12.19
N GLU A 140 -2.25 -15.16 11.62
CA GLU A 140 -1.46 -16.13 12.36
C GLU A 140 -0.04 -15.58 12.54
N LEU A 141 0.42 -15.54 13.79
CA LEU A 141 1.77 -15.09 14.15
C LEU A 141 2.77 -16.26 14.11
N GLU A 142 4.07 -15.95 14.07
CA GLU A 142 5.16 -16.94 14.06
C GLU A 142 5.15 -17.89 15.27
N ASP A 143 4.57 -17.47 16.39
CA ASP A 143 4.40 -18.30 17.59
C ASP A 143 3.15 -19.21 17.57
N GLY A 144 2.37 -19.15 16.48
CA GLY A 144 1.13 -19.90 16.29
C GLY A 144 -0.12 -19.23 16.86
N THR A 145 0.00 -18.02 17.45
CA THR A 145 -1.16 -17.25 17.91
C THR A 145 -2.00 -16.79 16.72
N VAL A 146 -3.33 -16.90 16.83
CA VAL A 146 -4.28 -16.40 15.82
C VAL A 146 -5.03 -15.20 16.38
N GLN A 147 -5.08 -14.13 15.61
CA GLN A 147 -5.74 -12.88 15.98
C GLN A 147 -6.75 -12.48 14.89
N SER A 148 -7.95 -12.08 15.29
CA SER A 148 -8.98 -11.53 14.39
C SER A 148 -8.97 -10.00 14.31
N THR A 149 -8.06 -9.37 15.05
CA THR A 149 -7.85 -7.93 15.09
C THR A 149 -6.35 -7.66 15.12
N PHE A 150 -5.89 -6.79 14.23
CA PHE A 150 -4.49 -6.39 14.13
C PHE A 150 -4.45 -4.86 13.99
N GLY A 151 -3.78 -4.18 14.91
CA GLY A 151 -3.72 -2.73 15.00
C GLY A 151 -2.32 -2.17 14.81
N ALA A 152 -2.20 -0.85 14.86
CA ALA A 152 -0.93 -0.15 14.63
C ALA A 152 0.17 -0.46 15.68
N GLY A 153 -0.20 -1.01 16.84
CA GLY A 153 0.75 -1.42 17.87
C GLY A 153 1.27 -2.86 17.71
N ASP A 154 0.66 -3.65 16.83
CA ASP A 154 1.03 -5.04 16.64
C ASP A 154 2.24 -5.15 15.69
N LEU A 155 3.10 -6.14 15.96
CA LEU A 155 4.34 -6.33 15.20
C LEU A 155 4.04 -7.09 13.91
N TRP A 156 3.84 -6.34 12.83
CA TRP A 156 3.60 -6.91 11.49
C TRP A 156 4.70 -7.87 11.03
N SER A 157 5.93 -7.70 11.52
CA SER A 157 7.06 -8.58 11.25
C SER A 157 6.90 -10.00 11.82
N GLN A 158 5.99 -10.18 12.78
CA GLN A 158 5.68 -11.49 13.38
C GLN A 158 4.56 -12.22 12.64
N ILE A 159 4.00 -11.67 11.56
CA ILE A 159 2.93 -12.33 10.81
C ILE A 159 3.51 -13.50 10.02
N ALA A 160 3.07 -14.71 10.36
CA ALA A 160 3.40 -15.93 9.62
C ALA A 160 2.44 -16.14 8.44
N ALA A 161 1.16 -15.85 8.61
CA ALA A 161 0.16 -15.95 7.56
C ALA A 161 -1.06 -15.06 7.81
N VAL A 162 -1.76 -14.72 6.73
CA VAL A 162 -3.09 -14.12 6.77
C VAL A 162 -4.08 -15.08 6.15
N GLN A 163 -5.07 -15.52 6.91
CA GLN A 163 -6.18 -16.33 6.43
C GLN A 163 -7.38 -15.43 6.15
N VAL A 164 -7.98 -15.60 4.97
CA VAL A 164 -9.19 -14.91 4.57
C VAL A 164 -10.27 -15.93 4.30
N THR A 165 -11.39 -15.80 5.00
CA THR A 165 -12.59 -16.61 4.79
C THR A 165 -13.69 -15.72 4.26
N LEU A 166 -14.22 -16.08 3.10
CA LEU A 166 -15.42 -15.48 2.52
C LEU A 166 -16.56 -16.49 2.62
N SER A 167 -17.74 -16.03 2.99
CA SER A 167 -18.95 -16.85 2.89
C SER A 167 -20.09 -16.11 2.21
N GLY A 168 -20.88 -16.86 1.46
CA GLY A 168 -22.02 -16.35 0.71
C GLY A 168 -23.07 -17.42 0.53
N SER A 169 -24.29 -17.01 0.19
CA SER A 169 -25.38 -17.93 -0.08
C SER A 169 -26.18 -17.48 -1.28
N GLU A 170 -26.65 -18.43 -2.09
CA GLU A 170 -27.53 -18.19 -3.22
C GLU A 170 -28.71 -19.16 -3.17
N THR A 171 -29.91 -18.68 -3.51
CA THR A 171 -31.10 -19.53 -3.60
C THR A 171 -31.33 -19.94 -5.05
N VAL A 172 -31.10 -21.21 -5.37
CA VAL A 172 -31.32 -21.77 -6.70
C VAL A 172 -32.50 -22.74 -6.64
N LYS A 173 -33.55 -22.46 -7.42
CA LYS A 173 -34.78 -23.28 -7.46
C LYS A 173 -35.42 -23.51 -6.08
N GLY A 174 -35.42 -22.48 -5.23
CA GLY A 174 -36.00 -22.54 -3.89
C GLY A 174 -35.15 -23.27 -2.84
N THR A 175 -33.93 -23.69 -3.19
CA THR A 175 -32.95 -24.26 -2.24
C THR A 175 -31.82 -23.26 -2.04
N THR A 176 -31.57 -22.88 -0.79
CA THR A 176 -30.41 -22.05 -0.43
C THR A 176 -29.15 -22.91 -0.36
N VAL A 177 -28.14 -22.53 -1.12
CA VAL A 177 -26.81 -23.13 -1.11
C VAL A 177 -25.86 -22.12 -0.50
N THR A 178 -25.18 -22.50 0.58
CA THR A 178 -24.14 -21.69 1.22
C THR A 178 -22.77 -22.23 0.83
N ASN A 179 -21.90 -21.35 0.36
CA ASN A 179 -20.52 -21.68 0.02
C ASN A 179 -19.56 -20.85 0.87
N SER A 180 -18.40 -21.44 1.16
CA SER A 180 -17.30 -20.72 1.79
C SER A 180 -16.01 -20.98 1.03
N LEU A 181 -15.23 -19.92 0.86
CA LEU A 181 -13.88 -19.96 0.32
C LEU A 181 -12.91 -19.55 1.43
N VAL A 182 -11.95 -20.41 1.72
CA VAL A 182 -10.85 -20.12 2.64
C VAL A 182 -9.56 -20.09 1.84
N SER A 183 -8.83 -18.99 1.95
CA SER A 183 -7.50 -18.85 1.36
C SER A 183 -6.51 -18.40 2.42
N ARG A 184 -5.26 -18.83 2.27
CA ARG A 184 -4.17 -18.49 3.18
C ARG A 184 -3.02 -17.87 2.40
N PHE A 185 -2.63 -16.68 2.83
CA PHE A 185 -1.59 -15.87 2.21
C PHE A 185 -0.39 -15.80 3.15
N TYR A 186 0.81 -15.85 2.58
CA TYR A 186 2.06 -15.80 3.33
C TYR A 186 2.76 -14.50 2.95
N PRO A 187 2.75 -13.48 3.81
CA PRO A 187 3.38 -12.21 3.49
C PRO A 187 4.86 -12.44 3.23
N ARG A 188 5.37 -11.87 2.14
CA ARG A 188 6.81 -11.76 1.93
C ARG A 188 7.25 -10.52 2.68
N ASN A 189 7.87 -10.68 3.84
CA ASN A 189 8.48 -9.56 4.55
C ASN A 189 9.63 -9.03 3.69
N VAL A 190 9.40 -7.93 3.00
CA VAL A 190 10.45 -7.22 2.23
C VAL A 190 11.22 -6.24 3.12
N LEU A 191 10.78 -6.02 4.36
CA LEU A 191 11.49 -5.20 5.36
C LEU A 191 12.09 -6.03 6.51
N SER A 192 12.26 -7.35 6.35
CA SER A 192 13.11 -8.12 7.27
C SER A 192 14.58 -7.76 7.00
N LEU A 193 15.12 -6.82 7.78
CA LEU A 193 16.56 -6.66 7.97
C LEU A 193 17.03 -7.60 9.08
#